data_AF-A0A9P1CJ42-F1
#
_entry.id   AF-A0A9P1CJ42-F1
#
_cell.length_a   1.000
_cell.length_b   1.000
_cell.length_c   1.000
_cell.angle_alpha   90.00
_cell.angle_beta   90.00
_cell.angle_gamma   90.00
#
_symmetry.space_group_name_H-M   'P 1'
#
loop_
_entity.id
_entity.type
_entity.pdbx_description
1 polymer ?
#
loop_
_entity_poly.entity_id
_entity_poly.type
_entity_poly.pdbx_seq_one_letter_code
_entity_poly.pdbx_strand_id
1 'polypeptide(L)'
;MVIVRRPGIVLWALLGLLALLRPSLSFLTPLGRRAALSAALAPLAMSSAAMAEEEAPKKKKERPPEALMAEGYPSKAVPLNGRWSIVFGKKLNGKPVYKKDGEKMFLMSNECGQFQIDSVAKASCDGFGVKKDLGQWEQCPA
;
A
#
# COMPACT_ATOMS: atom_id res chain seq x y z
N MET A 1 42.57 -23.64 -7.74
CA MET A 1 42.96 -22.33 -7.17
C MET A 1 42.26 -21.25 -8.00
N VAL A 2 41.18 -20.65 -7.48
CA VAL A 2 40.31 -19.73 -8.24
C VAL A 2 40.52 -18.31 -7.73
N ILE A 3 41.00 -17.43 -8.60
CA ILE A 3 41.29 -16.02 -8.28
C ILE A 3 40.00 -15.21 -8.49
N VAL A 4 39.38 -14.77 -7.39
CA VAL A 4 38.22 -13.87 -7.40
C VAL A 4 38.72 -12.42 -7.42
N ARG A 5 38.58 -11.74 -8.56
CA ARG A 5 38.86 -10.30 -8.70
C ARG A 5 37.66 -9.50 -8.19
N ARG A 6 37.87 -8.69 -7.15
CA ARG A 6 36.92 -7.65 -6.69
C ARG A 6 37.20 -6.34 -7.44
N PRO A 7 36.24 -5.72 -8.15
CA PRO A 7 36.20 -4.27 -8.29
C PRO A 7 35.52 -3.73 -7.02
N GLY A 8 36.09 -2.81 -6.26
CA GLY A 8 36.60 -1.53 -6.71
C GLY A 8 35.75 -0.46 -6.03
N ILE A 9 35.96 -0.31 -4.72
CA ILE A 9 35.39 0.76 -3.90
C ILE A 9 36.09 2.05 -4.33
N VAL A 10 35.41 2.91 -5.09
CA VAL A 10 35.87 4.25 -5.41
C VAL A 10 34.84 5.25 -4.87
N LEU A 11 35.11 5.67 -3.64
CA LEU A 11 35.26 7.07 -3.25
C LEU A 11 34.38 8.09 -4.03
N TRP A 12 33.17 8.35 -3.52
CA TRP A 12 32.47 9.62 -3.73
C TRP A 12 32.18 10.24 -2.36
N ALA A 13 33.24 10.80 -1.77
CA ALA A 13 33.12 11.81 -0.73
C ALA A 13 33.42 13.16 -1.37
N LEU A 14 32.68 14.19 -0.94
CA LEU A 14 32.82 15.62 -1.25
C LEU A 14 32.27 16.08 -2.61
N LEU A 15 31.01 16.56 -2.60
CA LEU A 15 30.62 17.79 -3.30
C LEU A 15 29.24 18.32 -2.85
N GLY A 16 29.27 19.38 -2.03
CA GLY A 16 28.26 20.44 -1.85
C GLY A 16 27.01 20.06 -1.02
N LEU A 17 26.70 20.64 0.14
CA LEU A 17 26.87 22.02 0.62
C LEU A 17 26.47 23.09 -0.40
N LEU A 18 25.23 23.04 -0.87
CA LEU A 18 24.55 24.21 -1.45
C LEU A 18 23.04 24.17 -1.17
N ALA A 19 22.55 25.28 -0.58
CA ALA A 19 21.16 25.75 -0.52
C ALA A 19 20.16 24.87 0.25
N LEU A 20 19.71 25.17 1.48
CA LEU A 20 19.25 26.47 1.98
C LEU A 20 18.51 27.28 0.91
N LEU A 21 17.31 26.84 0.54
CA LEU A 21 16.26 27.68 -0.05
C LEU A 21 14.88 27.01 0.16
N ARG A 22 14.25 27.33 1.30
CA ARG A 22 12.79 27.39 1.44
C ARG A 22 12.29 28.50 0.50
N PRO A 23 11.29 28.22 -0.35
CA PRO A 23 9.95 28.77 -0.13
C PRO A 23 8.87 27.75 -0.59
N SER A 24 7.57 27.85 -0.38
CA SER A 24 6.70 28.88 0.15
C SER A 24 5.41 28.17 0.59
N LEU A 25 4.88 28.55 1.74
CA LEU A 25 3.48 28.36 2.09
C LEU A 25 2.63 29.18 1.11
N SER A 26 1.79 28.50 0.33
CA SER A 26 0.58 28.99 -0.37
C SER A 26 -0.04 27.72 -0.98
N PHE A 27 -1.28 27.31 -0.74
CA PHE A 27 -2.50 28.09 -0.87
C PHE A 27 -3.55 27.65 0.13
N LEU A 28 -4.10 28.65 0.82
CA LEU A 28 -5.38 28.61 1.49
C LEU A 28 -6.52 28.71 0.45
N THR A 29 -7.67 28.15 0.84
CA THR A 29 -9.07 28.47 0.46
C THR A 29 -9.66 27.87 -0.83
N PRO A 30 -11.01 27.75 -0.95
CA PRO A 30 -12.07 27.97 0.06
C PRO A 30 -13.02 26.76 0.27
N LEU A 31 -13.70 26.77 1.42
CA LEU A 31 -14.96 26.06 1.64
C LEU A 31 -16.00 26.52 0.59
N GLY A 32 -16.31 25.63 -0.34
CA GLY A 32 -17.47 25.75 -1.22
C GLY A 32 -18.77 25.52 -0.46
N ARG A 33 -19.41 26.61 -0.04
CA ARG A 33 -20.85 26.67 0.26
C ARG A 33 -21.65 26.44 -1.03
N ARG A 34 -22.60 25.52 -0.99
CA ARG A 34 -23.95 25.54 -1.63
C ARG A 34 -24.55 24.14 -1.37
N ALA A 35 -25.33 23.96 -0.31
CA ALA A 35 -26.76 24.30 -0.26
C ALA A 35 -27.54 23.76 -1.46
N ALA A 36 -28.17 22.60 -1.27
CA ALA A 36 -29.42 22.23 -1.93
C ALA A 36 -30.12 21.18 -1.05
N LEU A 37 -30.86 21.70 -0.07
CA LEU A 37 -31.96 20.99 0.56
C LEU A 37 -33.03 20.74 -0.52
N SER A 38 -33.10 19.52 -1.03
CA SER A 38 -34.30 19.04 -1.70
C SER A 38 -35.07 18.18 -0.71
N ALA A 39 -35.85 18.86 0.12
CA ALA A 39 -37.00 18.27 0.78
C ALA A 39 -38.09 18.07 -0.28
N ALA A 40 -38.49 16.83 -0.52
CA ALA A 40 -39.76 16.50 -1.15
C ALA A 40 -40.34 15.27 -0.44
N LEU A 41 -41.19 15.56 0.53
CA LEU A 41 -42.17 14.64 1.11
C LEU A 41 -43.26 14.35 0.07
N ALA A 42 -43.52 13.08 -0.20
CA ALA A 42 -44.87 12.55 -0.40
C ALA A 42 -44.86 11.01 -0.29
N PRO A 43 -45.64 10.42 0.64
CA PRO A 43 -45.75 8.98 0.78
C PRO A 43 -46.86 8.45 -0.13
N LEU A 44 -46.55 7.50 -1.00
CA LEU A 44 -47.56 6.65 -1.62
C LEU A 44 -47.55 5.31 -0.89
N ALA A 45 -48.55 5.15 -0.03
CA ALA A 45 -48.91 3.91 0.61
C ALA A 45 -49.27 2.86 -0.46
N MET A 46 -48.39 1.88 -0.65
CA MET A 46 -48.75 0.61 -1.24
C MET A 46 -48.51 -0.47 -0.19
N SER A 47 -49.61 -1.02 0.32
CA SER A 47 -49.65 -2.28 1.05
C SER A 47 -49.14 -3.39 0.13
N SER A 48 -47.83 -3.62 0.12
CA SER A 48 -47.26 -4.90 -0.32
C SER A 48 -47.20 -5.82 0.87
N ALA A 49 -47.80 -7.00 0.72
CA ALA A 49 -47.77 -8.11 1.64
C ALA A 49 -46.40 -8.24 2.31
N ALA A 50 -46.41 -8.34 3.63
CA ALA A 50 -45.25 -8.65 4.45
C ALA A 50 -44.75 -10.06 4.11
N MET A 51 -44.06 -10.19 2.97
CA MET A 51 -43.06 -11.20 2.79
C MET A 51 -41.97 -10.83 3.79
N ALA A 52 -41.89 -11.62 4.86
CA ALA A 52 -40.75 -11.65 5.74
C ALA A 52 -39.53 -11.98 4.87
N GLU A 53 -38.90 -10.94 4.33
CA GLU A 53 -37.59 -11.01 3.73
C GLU A 53 -36.64 -11.28 4.89
N GLU A 54 -36.38 -12.57 5.10
CA GLU A 54 -35.30 -13.07 5.94
C GLU A 54 -34.03 -12.35 5.45
N GLU A 55 -33.66 -11.27 6.14
CA GLU A 55 -32.51 -10.45 5.79
C GLU A 55 -31.31 -11.38 5.69
N ALA A 56 -30.90 -11.70 4.46
CA ALA A 56 -29.76 -12.53 4.20
C ALA A 56 -28.59 -11.97 5.02
N PRO A 57 -27.95 -12.80 5.86
CA PRO A 57 -26.97 -12.33 6.83
C PRO A 57 -25.92 -11.50 6.09
N LYS A 58 -25.91 -10.19 6.35
CA LYS A 58 -24.96 -9.25 5.75
C LYS A 58 -23.57 -9.79 6.05
N LYS A 59 -22.94 -10.44 5.05
CA LYS A 59 -21.58 -10.97 5.14
C LYS A 59 -20.72 -9.86 5.71
N LYS A 60 -20.31 -10.00 6.97
CA LYS A 60 -19.39 -9.05 7.61
C LYS A 60 -18.19 -8.99 6.68
N LYS A 61 -17.98 -7.83 6.04
CA LYS A 61 -16.80 -7.62 5.20
C LYS A 61 -15.60 -7.89 6.08
N GLU A 62 -14.91 -8.99 5.79
CA GLU A 62 -13.74 -9.42 6.54
C GLU A 62 -12.73 -8.28 6.49
N ARG A 63 -12.41 -7.71 7.66
CA ARG A 63 -11.44 -6.63 7.72
C ARG A 63 -10.07 -7.22 7.41
N PRO A 64 -9.24 -6.56 6.58
CA PRO A 64 -7.87 -6.98 6.42
C PRO A 64 -7.17 -7.04 7.78
N PRO A 65 -6.28 -8.01 8.00
CA PRO A 65 -5.53 -8.09 9.25
C PRO A 65 -4.73 -6.80 9.47
N GLU A 66 -4.68 -6.30 10.71
CA GLU A 66 -3.96 -5.06 11.03
C GLU A 66 -2.44 -5.25 10.99
N ALA A 67 -1.98 -6.47 11.27
CA ALA A 67 -0.60 -6.86 11.21
C ALA A 67 -0.44 -8.20 10.46
N LEU A 68 0.61 -8.27 9.65
CA LEU A 68 1.05 -9.49 8.98
C LEU A 68 2.41 -9.89 9.54
N MET A 69 2.60 -11.19 9.76
CA MET A 69 3.89 -11.75 10.12
C MET A 69 4.43 -12.50 8.92
N ALA A 70 5.55 -12.02 8.37
CA ALA A 70 6.22 -12.66 7.26
C ALA A 70 7.40 -13.46 7.81
N GLU A 71 7.44 -14.76 7.53
CA GLU A 71 8.49 -15.67 7.97
C GLU A 71 8.92 -16.57 6.81
N GLY A 72 10.12 -17.15 6.93
CA GLY A 72 10.58 -18.20 6.03
C GLY A 72 11.26 -17.75 4.74
N TYR A 73 11.54 -16.46 4.55
CA TYR A 73 12.28 -16.01 3.36
C TYR A 73 13.77 -15.79 3.66
N PRO A 74 14.69 -16.62 3.12
CA PRO A 74 16.12 -16.49 3.34
C PRO A 74 16.74 -15.49 2.35
N SER A 75 16.41 -14.21 2.43
CA SER A 75 17.13 -13.17 1.68
C SER A 75 18.13 -12.44 2.56
N LYS A 76 19.39 -12.47 2.12
CA LYS A 76 20.49 -11.71 2.75
C LYS A 76 20.49 -10.23 2.34
N ALA A 77 19.93 -9.92 1.17
CA ALA A 77 19.98 -8.57 0.60
C ALA A 77 18.87 -7.67 1.15
N VAL A 78 17.67 -8.24 1.36
CA VAL A 78 16.52 -7.50 1.88
C VAL A 78 15.86 -8.36 2.95
N PRO A 79 15.84 -7.94 4.22
CA PRO A 79 15.16 -8.69 5.26
C PRO A 79 13.65 -8.60 4.99
N LEU A 80 13.04 -9.64 4.45
CA LEU A 80 11.58 -9.68 4.25
C LEU A 80 10.84 -10.19 5.50
N ASN A 81 11.55 -10.90 6.36
CA ASN A 81 10.99 -11.47 7.58
C ASN A 81 10.71 -10.38 8.62
N GLY A 82 9.66 -10.59 9.41
CA GLY A 82 9.27 -9.75 10.52
C GLY A 82 7.83 -9.24 10.45
N ARG A 83 7.53 -8.26 11.28
CA ARG A 83 6.21 -7.66 11.44
C ARG A 83 5.95 -6.56 10.41
N TRP A 84 4.80 -6.64 9.77
CA TRP A 84 4.30 -5.67 8.83
C TRP A 84 2.99 -5.08 9.37
N SER A 85 2.93 -3.77 9.52
CA SER A 85 1.78 -3.05 10.06
C SER A 85 1.02 -2.34 8.94
N ILE A 86 -0.31 -2.34 8.99
CA ILE A 86 -1.13 -1.62 8.01
C ILE A 86 -0.88 -0.10 8.09
N VAL A 87 -0.77 0.54 6.93
CA VAL A 87 -0.71 2.01 6.84
C VAL A 87 -2.14 2.54 6.72
N PHE A 88 -2.70 3.00 7.84
CA PHE A 88 -4.06 3.53 7.88
C PHE A 88 -4.28 4.67 6.88
N GLY A 89 -5.40 4.61 6.16
CA GLY A 89 -5.75 5.59 5.13
C GLY A 89 -5.05 5.39 3.78
N LYS A 90 -4.03 4.52 3.70
CA LYS A 90 -3.31 4.26 2.44
C LYS A 90 -3.83 2.98 1.77
N LYS A 91 -4.42 3.14 0.59
CA LYS A 91 -4.85 2.04 -0.26
C LYS A 91 -4.23 2.21 -1.65
N LEU A 92 -3.76 1.12 -2.21
CA LEU A 92 -3.33 1.02 -3.61
C LEU A 92 -4.22 -0.02 -4.29
N ASN A 93 -4.84 0.35 -5.40
CA ASN A 93 -5.80 -0.51 -6.12
C ASN A 93 -6.91 -1.08 -5.22
N GLY A 94 -7.42 -0.25 -4.28
CA GLY A 94 -8.44 -0.64 -3.31
C GLY A 94 -7.98 -1.60 -2.20
N LYS A 95 -6.72 -2.05 -2.23
CA LYS A 95 -6.12 -2.96 -1.26
C LYS A 95 -5.27 -2.19 -0.23
N PRO A 96 -5.17 -2.67 1.02
CA PRO A 96 -4.37 -2.02 2.04
C PRO A 96 -2.88 -2.11 1.72
N VAL A 97 -2.13 -1.09 2.14
CA VAL A 97 -0.67 -1.08 2.08
C VAL A 97 -0.12 -1.38 3.47
N TYR A 98 0.86 -2.28 3.56
CA TYR A 98 1.55 -2.59 4.80
C TYR A 98 2.95 -2.00 4.78
N LYS A 99 3.46 -1.59 5.93
CA LYS A 99 4.83 -1.10 6.12
C LYS A 99 5.55 -2.01 7.10
N LYS A 100 6.80 -2.33 6.81
CA LYS A 100 7.63 -3.11 7.72
C LYS A 100 8.00 -2.28 8.95
N ASP A 101 7.87 -2.87 10.13
CA ASP A 101 8.25 -2.21 11.37
C ASP A 101 9.77 -1.97 11.40
N GLY A 102 10.19 -0.74 11.66
CA GLY A 102 11.61 -0.34 11.73
C GLY A 102 12.28 -0.04 10.39
N GLU A 103 11.64 -0.31 9.25
CA GLU A 103 12.21 -0.10 7.92
C GLU A 103 11.33 0.77 7.02
N LYS A 104 11.90 1.29 5.92
CA LYS A 104 11.18 2.07 4.90
C LYS A 104 10.68 1.19 3.75
N MET A 105 10.27 -0.04 4.06
CA MET A 105 9.77 -1.00 3.07
C MET A 105 8.26 -1.12 3.17
N PHE A 106 7.60 -1.22 2.03
CA PHE A 106 6.15 -1.35 1.90
C PHE A 106 5.81 -2.63 1.16
N LEU A 107 4.82 -3.35 1.67
CA LEU A 107 4.21 -4.51 1.05
C LEU A 107 2.84 -4.08 0.52
N MET A 108 2.64 -4.21 -0.79
CA MET A 108 1.42 -3.77 -1.47
C MET A 108 1.03 -4.75 -2.58
N SER A 109 -0.19 -4.62 -3.10
CA SER A 109 -0.61 -5.34 -4.29
C SER A 109 -0.39 -4.44 -5.51
N ASN A 110 0.35 -4.93 -6.49
CA ASN A 110 0.56 -4.21 -7.74
C ASN A 110 -0.66 -4.33 -8.68
N GLU A 111 -0.61 -3.66 -9.84
CA GLU A 111 -1.62 -3.75 -10.90
C GLU A 111 -1.71 -5.15 -11.51
N CYS A 112 -0.62 -5.92 -11.46
CA CYS A 112 -0.55 -7.31 -11.89
C CYS A 112 -1.27 -8.28 -10.91
N GLY A 113 -1.85 -7.78 -9.81
CA GLY A 113 -2.58 -8.57 -8.81
C GLY A 113 -1.69 -9.38 -7.87
N GLN A 114 -0.38 -9.19 -7.93
CA GLN A 114 0.62 -9.86 -7.11
C GLN A 114 1.05 -8.99 -5.94
N PHE A 115 1.51 -9.63 -4.87
CA PHE A 115 2.17 -8.90 -3.79
C PHE A 115 3.56 -8.48 -4.21
N GLN A 116 3.85 -7.21 -3.97
CA GLN A 116 5.10 -6.55 -4.30
C GLN A 116 5.67 -5.84 -3.07
N ILE A 117 7.00 -5.87 -2.96
CA ILE A 117 7.73 -5.15 -1.92
C ILE A 117 8.61 -4.08 -2.56
N ASP A 118 8.49 -2.84 -2.08
CA ASP A 118 9.26 -1.71 -2.55
C ASP A 118 9.50 -0.68 -1.42
N SER A 119 10.55 0.11 -1.57
CA SER A 119 10.87 1.29 -0.78
C SER A 119 9.86 2.43 -0.96
N VAL A 120 9.13 2.45 -2.08
CA VAL A 120 8.10 3.45 -2.39
C VAL A 120 6.76 2.76 -2.60
N ALA A 121 5.70 3.33 -2.04
CA ALA A 121 4.34 2.82 -2.25
C ALA A 121 3.81 3.23 -3.64
N LYS A 122 4.16 2.48 -4.68
CA LYS A 122 3.71 2.64 -6.07
C LYS A 122 2.97 1.39 -6.54
N ALA A 123 2.00 1.56 -7.44
CA ALA A 123 1.20 0.45 -7.97
C ALA A 123 1.85 -0.24 -9.20
N SER A 124 3.00 0.25 -9.68
CA SER A 124 3.68 -0.32 -10.86
C SER A 124 4.28 -1.69 -10.57
N CYS A 125 4.43 -2.52 -11.61
CA CYS A 125 4.94 -3.89 -11.48
C CYS A 125 6.49 -3.98 -11.45
N ASP A 126 7.20 -2.89 -11.16
CA ASP A 126 8.68 -2.77 -11.25
C ASP A 126 9.42 -3.02 -9.91
N GLY A 127 8.82 -3.75 -8.96
CA GLY A 127 9.35 -3.89 -7.60
C GLY A 127 10.38 -5.00 -7.38
N PHE A 128 10.98 -5.04 -6.19
CA PHE A 128 12.11 -5.93 -5.89
C PHE A 128 11.71 -7.38 -5.55
N GLY A 129 10.42 -7.68 -5.46
CA GLY A 129 9.95 -9.02 -5.11
C GLY A 129 8.51 -9.20 -5.53
N VAL A 130 8.25 -10.16 -6.40
CA VAL A 130 6.92 -10.59 -6.83
C VAL A 130 6.67 -12.00 -6.32
N LYS A 131 5.54 -12.18 -5.64
CA LYS A 131 5.08 -13.50 -5.21
C LYS A 131 4.43 -14.21 -6.40
N LYS A 132 5.14 -15.17 -7.01
CA LYS A 132 4.56 -16.04 -8.06
C LYS A 132 3.61 -17.08 -7.48
N ASP A 133 3.99 -17.71 -6.36
CA ASP A 133 3.24 -18.79 -5.70
C ASP A 133 3.21 -18.63 -4.17
N LEU A 134 2.38 -19.42 -3.47
CA LEU A 134 2.24 -19.43 -2.00
C LEU A 134 3.59 -19.72 -1.30
N GLY A 135 4.38 -18.67 -1.05
CA GLY A 135 5.61 -18.72 -0.27
C GLY A 135 6.90 -18.50 -1.07
N GLN A 136 6.84 -18.47 -2.41
CA GLN A 136 7.99 -18.18 -3.25
C GLN A 136 7.95 -16.74 -3.74
N TRP A 137 8.95 -15.97 -3.34
CA TRP A 137 9.20 -14.63 -3.86
C TRP A 137 10.33 -14.71 -4.87
N GLU A 138 10.08 -14.18 -6.07
CA GLU A 138 11.12 -13.98 -7.06
C GLU A 138 11.42 -12.50 -7.17
N GLN A 139 12.67 -12.18 -7.45
CA GLN A 139 13.05 -10.81 -7.79
C GLN A 139 12.49 -10.49 -9.18
N CYS A 140 11.80 -9.35 -9.36
CA CYS A 140 11.41 -8.96 -10.72
C CYS A 140 12.67 -8.82 -11.58
N PRO A 141 12.64 -9.26 -12.85
CA PRO A 141 13.65 -8.87 -13.80
C PRO A 141 13.65 -7.33 -13.87
N ALA A 142 14.84 -6.74 -13.68
CA ALA A 142 15.05 -5.30 -13.71
C ALA A 142 14.79 -4.70 -15.09
#